data_AF-A0A7S0NCS6-F1
#
_entry.id   AF-A0A7S0NCS6-F1
#
_cell.length_a   1.000
_cell.length_b   1.000
_cell.length_c   1.000
_cell.angle_alpha   90.00
_cell.angle_beta   90.00
_cell.angle_gamma   90.00
#
_symmetry.space_group_name_H-M   'P 1'
#
loop_
_entity.id
_entity.type
_entity.pdbx_description
1 polymer ?
#
loop_
_entity_poly.entity_id
_entity_poly.type
_entity_poly.pdbx_seq_one_letter_code
_entity_poly.pdbx_strand_id
1 'polypeptide(L)'
;MSREVPELRREQSEQLIDQAIADVLPSADPFESPSFDVTAMLNQYFPNELSLTSIETTCDRLAVKMNELDIAILQAVELQSSEGEAAKQDLERANRSVSELVANLKSIQEKGEATESMVHDICRDIQTLDFAKQNLTTTIIALRRLNMLENAIEQLSEMTGARAYKEAANLLQ
;
A
#
# COMPACT_ATOMS: atom_id res chain seq x y z
N MET A 1 18.02 10.73 -49.90
CA MET A 1 18.10 9.30 -50.27
C MET A 1 19.47 8.84 -49.80
N SER A 2 19.65 7.91 -48.88
CA SER A 2 18.87 6.69 -48.64
C SER A 2 18.88 6.32 -47.15
N ARG A 3 17.80 5.64 -46.74
CA ARG A 3 17.53 5.12 -45.40
C ARG A 3 18.32 3.81 -45.23
N GLU A 4 19.25 3.75 -44.28
CA GLU A 4 20.02 2.52 -44.00
C GLU A 4 20.26 2.28 -42.49
N VAL A 5 19.40 2.84 -41.63
CA VAL A 5 19.58 2.79 -40.15
C VAL A 5 18.40 2.18 -39.34
N PRO A 6 17.67 1.15 -39.80
CA PRO A 6 16.85 0.35 -38.88
C PRO A 6 17.30 -1.11 -38.67
N GLU A 7 18.12 -1.70 -39.54
CA GLU A 7 18.40 -3.16 -39.50
C GLU A 7 19.47 -3.55 -38.46
N LEU A 8 20.58 -2.81 -38.36
CA LEU A 8 21.64 -3.09 -37.36
C LEU A 8 21.14 -3.04 -35.91
N ARG A 9 20.15 -2.19 -35.61
CA ARG A 9 19.59 -2.06 -34.26
C ARG A 9 18.62 -3.20 -33.92
N ARG A 10 18.00 -3.81 -34.94
CA ARG A 10 17.15 -4.99 -34.78
C ARG A 10 17.98 -6.24 -34.53
N GLU A 11 19.02 -6.47 -35.33
CA GLU A 11 19.92 -7.62 -35.13
C GLU A 11 20.61 -7.59 -33.76
N GLN A 12 21.06 -6.41 -33.31
CA GLN A 12 21.63 -6.25 -31.97
C GLN A 12 20.60 -6.47 -30.85
N SER A 13 19.34 -6.08 -31.05
CA SER A 13 18.29 -6.33 -30.06
C SER A 13 17.88 -7.80 -29.99
N GLU A 14 17.84 -8.50 -31.13
CA GLU A 14 17.54 -9.93 -31.21
C GLU A 14 18.65 -10.74 -30.53
N GLN A 15 19.92 -10.40 -30.78
CA GLN A 15 21.06 -11.03 -30.11
C GLN A 15 21.06 -10.82 -28.59
N LEU A 16 20.67 -9.63 -28.11
CA LEU A 16 20.56 -9.36 -26.67
C LEU A 16 19.39 -10.09 -26.02
N ILE A 17 18.28 -10.29 -26.74
CA ILE A 17 17.14 -11.07 -26.28
C ILE A 17 17.52 -12.55 -26.20
N ASP A 18 18.16 -13.10 -27.23
CA ASP A 18 18.62 -14.49 -27.26
C ASP A 18 19.65 -14.77 -26.15
N GLN A 19 20.55 -13.81 -25.89
CA GLN A 19 21.53 -13.91 -24.81
C GLN A 19 20.89 -13.81 -23.42
N ALA A 20 19.88 -12.93 -23.24
CA ALA A 20 19.13 -12.85 -21.99
C ALA A 20 18.26 -14.09 -21.74
N ILE A 21 17.72 -14.71 -22.79
CA ILE A 21 16.98 -15.98 -22.70
C ILE A 21 17.93 -17.12 -22.30
N ALA A 22 19.13 -17.17 -22.87
CA ALA A 22 20.14 -18.18 -22.53
C ALA A 22 20.66 -18.08 -21.08
N ASP A 23 20.75 -16.87 -20.51
CA ASP A 23 21.15 -16.67 -19.11
C ASP A 23 20.05 -17.07 -18.10
N VAL A 24 18.77 -16.95 -18.49
CA VAL A 24 17.62 -17.30 -17.63
C VAL A 24 17.26 -18.79 -17.71
N LEU A 25 17.53 -19.43 -18.85
CA LEU A 25 17.36 -20.87 -19.10
C LEU A 25 18.66 -21.43 -19.70
N PRO A 26 19.66 -21.80 -18.88
CA PRO A 26 20.85 -22.47 -19.37
C PRO A 26 20.47 -23.88 -19.81
N SER A 27 20.00 -24.03 -21.04
CA SER A 27 19.78 -25.34 -21.64
C SER A 27 21.13 -25.90 -22.06
N ALA A 28 21.63 -26.84 -21.26
CA ALA A 28 22.80 -27.65 -21.61
C ALA A 28 22.41 -28.84 -22.52
N ASP A 29 21.27 -28.73 -23.22
CA ASP A 29 20.82 -29.77 -24.13
C ASP A 29 21.66 -29.72 -25.43
N PRO A 30 22.46 -30.77 -25.72
CA PRO A 30 23.24 -30.84 -26.96
C PRO A 30 22.38 -30.71 -28.23
N PHE A 31 21.09 -31.06 -28.16
CA PHE A 31 20.13 -30.97 -29.27
C PHE A 31 19.71 -29.53 -29.61
N GLU A 32 19.89 -28.58 -28.68
CA GLU A 32 19.53 -27.17 -28.89
C GLU A 32 20.74 -26.33 -29.38
N SER A 33 21.91 -26.95 -29.52
CA SER A 33 23.11 -26.26 -30.00
C SER A 33 23.04 -25.96 -31.51
N PRO A 34 23.38 -24.74 -31.95
CA PRO A 34 23.40 -24.38 -33.38
C PRO A 34 24.47 -25.13 -34.19
N SER A 35 25.36 -25.87 -33.52
CA SER A 35 26.39 -26.73 -34.10
C SER A 35 26.08 -28.23 -33.98
N PHE A 36 24.84 -28.61 -33.69
CA PHE A 36 24.46 -30.02 -33.52
C PHE A 36 24.62 -30.79 -34.85
N ASP A 37 25.58 -31.73 -34.88
CA ASP A 37 25.82 -32.60 -36.03
C ASP A 37 25.36 -34.03 -35.71
N VAL A 38 24.21 -34.40 -36.29
CA VAL A 38 23.61 -35.73 -36.17
C VAL A 38 24.56 -36.82 -36.63
N THR A 39 25.36 -36.56 -37.66
CA THR A 39 26.28 -37.56 -38.24
C THR A 39 27.49 -37.78 -37.35
N ALA A 40 28.06 -36.72 -36.78
CA ALA A 40 29.14 -36.83 -35.78
C ALA A 40 28.67 -37.58 -34.53
N MET A 41 27.45 -37.31 -34.07
CA MET A 41 26.85 -38.01 -32.93
C MET A 41 26.61 -39.50 -33.23
N LEU A 42 26.04 -39.82 -34.39
CA LEU A 42 25.85 -41.22 -34.81
C LEU A 42 27.17 -41.98 -34.94
N ASN A 43 28.19 -41.35 -35.50
CA ASN A 43 29.54 -41.93 -35.60
C ASN A 43 30.21 -42.12 -34.24
N GLN A 44 29.83 -41.34 -33.22
CA GLN A 44 30.29 -41.53 -31.84
C GLN A 44 29.66 -42.77 -31.19
N TYR A 45 28.38 -43.03 -31.48
CA TYR A 45 27.67 -44.22 -30.97
C TYR A 45 27.96 -45.49 -31.79
N PHE A 46 28.22 -45.36 -33.09
CA PHE A 46 28.48 -46.46 -34.02
C PHE A 46 29.73 -46.20 -34.88
N PRO A 47 30.94 -46.34 -34.30
CA PRO A 47 32.18 -45.99 -34.99
C PRO A 47 32.63 -47.00 -36.06
N ASN A 48 32.12 -48.24 -36.04
CA ASN A 48 32.46 -49.27 -37.02
C ASN A 48 31.31 -50.25 -37.30
N GLU A 49 31.42 -51.03 -38.38
CA GLU A 49 30.37 -51.98 -38.83
C GLU A 49 30.04 -53.06 -37.79
N LEU A 50 30.99 -53.45 -36.93
CA LEU A 50 30.74 -54.39 -35.83
C LEU A 50 29.84 -53.79 -34.74
N SER A 51 29.81 -52.46 -34.59
CA SER A 51 28.94 -51.75 -33.63
C SER A 51 27.47 -51.79 -34.02
N LEU A 52 27.13 -52.06 -35.29
CA LEU A 52 25.74 -52.25 -35.73
C LEU A 52 25.11 -53.52 -35.15
N THR A 53 25.90 -54.47 -34.64
CA THR A 53 25.36 -55.66 -33.97
C THR A 53 24.66 -55.34 -32.64
N SER A 54 24.96 -54.21 -32.00
CA SER A 54 24.28 -53.75 -30.78
C SER A 54 23.15 -52.74 -31.05
N ILE A 55 22.71 -52.57 -32.30
CA ILE A 55 21.69 -51.58 -32.64
C ILE A 55 20.35 -51.87 -31.95
N GLU A 56 19.95 -53.14 -31.89
CA GLU A 56 18.68 -53.56 -31.28
C GLU A 56 18.66 -53.24 -29.77
N THR A 57 19.77 -53.52 -29.06
CA THR A 57 19.89 -53.19 -27.63
C THR A 57 19.93 -51.67 -27.38
N THR A 58 20.51 -50.89 -28.30
CA THR A 58 20.45 -49.42 -28.21
C THR A 58 19.06 -48.87 -28.49
N CYS A 59 18.30 -49.47 -29.41
CA CYS A 59 16.90 -49.14 -29.66
C CYS A 59 16.03 -49.46 -28.45
N ASP A 60 16.21 -50.62 -27.83
CA ASP A 60 15.48 -50.98 -26.60
C ASP A 60 15.79 -50.02 -25.46
N ARG A 61 17.07 -49.66 -25.27
CA ARG A 61 17.48 -48.67 -24.27
C ARG A 61 16.88 -47.28 -24.55
N LEU A 62 16.80 -46.89 -25.82
CA LEU A 62 16.16 -45.64 -26.21
C LEU A 62 14.66 -45.68 -25.93
N ALA A 63 13.98 -46.79 -26.24
CA ALA A 63 12.56 -46.97 -25.95
C ALA A 63 12.25 -46.90 -24.45
N VAL A 64 13.09 -47.51 -23.61
CA VAL A 64 12.99 -47.38 -22.15
C VAL A 64 13.17 -45.94 -21.71
N LYS A 65 14.21 -45.24 -22.22
CA LYS A 65 14.43 -43.83 -21.90
C LYS A 65 13.29 -42.91 -22.37
N MET A 66 12.71 -43.17 -23.53
CA MET A 66 11.55 -42.43 -24.03
C MET A 66 10.37 -42.59 -23.07
N ASN A 67 10.09 -43.82 -22.64
CA ASN A 67 9.02 -44.08 -21.68
C ASN A 67 9.29 -43.44 -20.31
N GLU A 68 10.55 -43.48 -19.81
CA GLU A 68 10.93 -42.77 -18.58
C GLU A 68 10.75 -41.25 -18.70
N LEU A 69 11.12 -40.67 -19.83
CA LEU A 69 10.91 -39.24 -20.11
C LEU A 69 9.43 -38.89 -20.22
N ASP A 70 8.62 -39.71 -20.90
CA ASP A 70 7.17 -39.49 -21.00
C ASP A 70 6.52 -39.48 -19.61
N ILE A 71 6.91 -40.40 -18.73
CA ILE A 71 6.44 -40.42 -17.33
C ILE A 71 6.89 -39.16 -16.58
N ALA A 72 8.17 -38.77 -16.73
CA ALA A 72 8.70 -37.57 -16.06
C ALA A 72 8.00 -36.29 -16.54
N ILE A 73 7.71 -36.17 -17.84
CA ILE A 73 6.97 -35.05 -18.42
C ILE A 73 5.55 -35.00 -17.85
N LEU A 74 4.84 -36.13 -17.80
CA LEU A 74 3.50 -36.19 -17.23
C LEU A 74 3.49 -35.74 -15.77
N GLN A 75 4.42 -36.22 -14.96
CA GLN A 75 4.57 -35.81 -13.56
C GLN A 75 4.88 -34.31 -13.42
N ALA A 76 5.78 -33.77 -14.25
CA ALA A 76 6.11 -32.36 -14.24
C ALA A 76 4.90 -31.48 -14.60
N VAL A 77 4.10 -31.89 -15.60
CA VAL A 77 2.87 -31.18 -16.00
C VAL A 77 1.83 -31.22 -14.90
N GLU A 78 1.62 -32.36 -14.24
CA GLU A 78 0.69 -32.46 -13.10
C GLU A 78 1.12 -31.57 -11.93
N LEU A 79 2.41 -31.58 -11.59
CA LEU A 79 2.96 -30.75 -10.51
C LEU A 79 2.81 -29.26 -10.83
N GLN A 80 3.19 -28.85 -12.04
CA GLN A 80 3.06 -27.47 -12.51
C GLN A 80 1.60 -27.00 -12.56
N SER A 81 0.67 -27.87 -12.94
CA SER A 81 -0.76 -27.57 -12.94
C SER A 81 -1.29 -27.36 -11.51
N SER A 82 -0.87 -28.21 -10.56
CA SER A 82 -1.27 -28.10 -9.16
C SER A 82 -0.68 -26.85 -8.50
N GLU A 83 0.60 -26.58 -8.72
CA GLU A 83 1.29 -25.39 -8.19
C GLU A 83 0.74 -24.10 -8.79
N GLY A 84 0.41 -24.10 -10.09
CA GLY A 84 -0.20 -22.96 -10.77
C GLY A 84 -1.57 -22.59 -10.21
N GLU A 85 -2.42 -23.57 -9.91
CA GLU A 85 -3.74 -23.32 -9.31
C GLU A 85 -3.62 -22.82 -7.87
N ALA A 86 -2.68 -23.38 -7.08
CA ALA A 86 -2.39 -22.91 -5.73
C ALA A 86 -1.90 -21.45 -5.73
N ALA A 87 -0.94 -21.12 -6.59
CA ALA A 87 -0.42 -19.75 -6.73
C ALA A 87 -1.51 -18.76 -7.15
N LYS A 88 -2.40 -19.15 -8.07
CA LYS A 88 -3.55 -18.35 -8.47
C LYS A 88 -4.53 -18.13 -7.31
N GLN A 89 -4.82 -19.18 -6.54
CA GLN A 89 -5.71 -19.09 -5.38
C GLN A 89 -5.14 -18.16 -4.30
N ASP A 90 -3.83 -18.21 -4.04
CA ASP A 90 -3.18 -17.33 -3.09
C ASP A 90 -3.16 -15.89 -3.57
N LEU A 91 -2.96 -15.64 -4.86
CA LEU A 91 -3.06 -14.30 -5.45
C LEU A 91 -4.49 -13.75 -5.32
N GLU A 92 -5.51 -14.56 -5.57
CA GLU A 92 -6.90 -14.15 -5.36
C GLU A 92 -7.21 -13.84 -3.89
N ARG A 93 -6.69 -14.64 -2.95
CA ARG A 93 -6.83 -14.37 -1.51
C ARG A 93 -6.18 -13.05 -1.14
N ALA A 94 -4.93 -12.83 -1.58
CA ALA A 94 -4.22 -11.58 -1.34
C ALA A 94 -4.99 -10.38 -1.90
N ASN A 95 -5.51 -10.48 -3.13
CA ASN A 95 -6.27 -9.41 -3.78
C ASN A 95 -7.59 -9.10 -3.04
N ARG A 96 -8.28 -10.13 -2.53
CA ARG A 96 -9.46 -9.95 -1.67
C ARG A 96 -9.11 -9.21 -0.38
N SER A 97 -8.04 -9.62 0.31
CA SER A 97 -7.58 -8.94 1.53
C SER A 97 -7.17 -7.50 1.30
N VAL A 98 -6.50 -7.20 0.16
CA VAL A 98 -6.16 -5.82 -0.23
C VAL A 98 -7.44 -5.01 -0.47
N SER A 99 -8.42 -5.57 -1.17
CA SER A 99 -9.69 -4.89 -1.45
C SER A 99 -10.45 -4.55 -0.17
N GLU A 100 -10.49 -5.50 0.78
CA GLU A 100 -11.09 -5.30 2.10
C GLU A 100 -10.35 -4.22 2.91
N LEU A 101 -9.02 -4.24 2.89
CA LEU A 101 -8.20 -3.23 3.56
C LEU A 101 -8.47 -1.83 3.01
N VAL A 102 -8.58 -1.68 1.69
CA VAL A 102 -8.89 -0.40 1.05
C VAL A 102 -10.29 0.09 1.46
N ALA A 103 -11.28 -0.80 1.51
CA ALA A 103 -12.62 -0.45 1.98
C ALA A 103 -12.61 0.00 3.45
N ASN A 104 -11.86 -0.71 4.30
CA ASN A 104 -11.69 -0.36 5.71
C ASN A 104 -11.00 0.99 5.88
N LEU A 105 -9.92 1.27 5.12
CA LEU A 105 -9.24 2.56 5.13
C LEU A 105 -10.18 3.70 4.74
N LYS A 106 -10.98 3.51 3.69
CA LYS A 106 -11.98 4.50 3.28
C LYS A 106 -13.01 4.76 4.38
N SER A 107 -13.51 3.72 5.04
CA SER A 107 -14.45 3.88 6.17
C SER A 107 -13.81 4.61 7.36
N ILE A 108 -12.53 4.35 7.65
CA ILE A 108 -11.79 5.06 8.70
C ILE A 108 -11.64 6.54 8.34
N GLN A 109 -11.31 6.85 7.08
CA GLN A 109 -11.21 8.22 6.59
C GLN A 109 -12.54 8.96 6.74
N GLU A 110 -13.64 8.39 6.25
CA GLU A 110 -14.98 8.99 6.35
C GLU A 110 -15.40 9.23 7.81
N LYS A 111 -15.11 8.27 8.71
CA LYS A 111 -15.35 8.45 10.15
C LYS A 111 -14.45 9.52 10.77
N GLY A 112 -13.21 9.63 10.30
CA GLY A 112 -12.26 10.65 10.72
C GLY A 112 -12.75 12.05 10.36
N GLU A 113 -13.16 12.26 9.11
CA GLU A 113 -13.71 13.54 8.63
C GLU A 113 -15.00 13.93 9.37
N ALA A 114 -15.90 12.97 9.61
CA ALA A 114 -17.10 13.21 10.40
C ALA A 114 -16.77 13.58 11.86
N THR A 115 -15.77 12.92 12.46
CA THR A 115 -15.32 13.22 13.83
C THR A 115 -14.67 14.59 13.91
N GLU A 116 -13.86 14.97 12.92
CA GLU A 116 -13.24 16.29 12.84
C GLU A 116 -14.29 17.40 12.77
N SER A 117 -15.30 17.26 11.90
CA SER A 117 -16.40 18.22 11.81
C SER A 117 -17.16 18.34 13.14
N MET A 118 -17.44 17.21 13.79
CA MET A 118 -18.12 17.21 15.09
C MET A 118 -17.30 17.91 16.17
N VAL A 119 -15.99 17.63 16.24
CA VAL A 119 -15.09 18.27 17.21
C VAL A 119 -14.99 19.77 16.95
N HIS A 120 -14.92 20.18 15.68
CA HIS A 120 -14.91 21.59 15.30
C HIS A 120 -16.18 22.32 15.79
N ASP A 121 -17.36 21.72 15.62
CA ASP A 121 -18.62 22.29 16.13
C ASP A 121 -18.64 22.37 17.66
N ILE A 122 -18.16 21.32 18.36
CA ILE A 122 -18.03 21.34 19.83
C ILE A 122 -17.11 22.48 20.28
N CYS A 123 -15.97 22.68 19.62
CA CYS A 123 -15.05 23.77 19.94
C CYS A 123 -15.68 25.14 19.72
N ARG A 124 -16.47 25.32 18.66
CA ARG A 124 -17.22 26.56 18.41
C ARG A 124 -18.24 26.83 19.52
N ASP A 125 -18.94 25.81 19.96
CA ASP A 125 -19.93 25.94 21.02
C ASP A 125 -19.27 26.26 22.37
N ILE A 126 -18.14 25.63 22.69
CA ILE A 126 -17.31 25.97 23.86
C ILE A 126 -16.90 27.43 23.84
N GLN A 127 -16.40 27.94 22.70
CA GLN A 127 -16.02 29.35 22.57
C GLN A 127 -17.21 30.29 22.82
N THR A 128 -18.39 29.96 22.27
CA THR A 128 -19.61 30.75 22.47
C THR A 128 -20.01 30.77 23.95
N LEU A 129 -19.90 29.63 24.62
CA LEU A 129 -20.18 29.50 26.04
C LEU A 129 -19.18 30.31 26.89
N ASP A 130 -17.91 30.34 26.52
CA ASP A 130 -16.89 31.16 27.17
C ASP A 130 -17.18 32.65 27.07
N PHE A 131 -17.57 33.14 25.88
CA PHE A 131 -18.00 34.53 25.72
C PHE A 131 -19.24 34.84 26.58
N ALA A 132 -20.22 33.94 26.60
CA ALA A 132 -21.41 34.11 27.45
C ALA A 132 -21.03 34.19 28.93
N LYS A 133 -20.16 33.30 29.41
CA LYS A 133 -19.65 33.30 30.79
C LYS A 133 -18.92 34.60 31.12
N GLN A 134 -18.07 35.10 30.22
CA GLN A 134 -17.35 36.37 30.41
C GLN A 134 -18.33 37.54 30.50
N ASN A 135 -19.29 37.63 29.59
CA ASN A 135 -20.30 38.68 29.58
C ASN A 135 -21.17 38.66 30.85
N LEU A 136 -21.60 37.47 31.27
CA LEU A 136 -22.34 37.30 32.52
C LEU A 136 -21.50 37.72 33.73
N THR A 137 -20.23 37.33 33.79
CA THR A 137 -19.32 37.72 34.88
C THR A 137 -19.16 39.25 34.95
N THR A 138 -18.93 39.90 33.81
CA THR A 138 -18.86 41.36 33.72
C THR A 138 -20.16 42.01 34.19
N THR A 139 -21.31 41.47 33.77
CA THR A 139 -22.63 41.98 34.16
C THR A 139 -22.86 41.85 35.66
N ILE A 140 -22.52 40.71 36.25
CA ILE A 140 -22.63 40.48 37.71
C ILE A 140 -21.75 41.47 38.47
N ILE A 141 -20.51 41.70 38.02
CA ILE A 141 -19.61 42.68 38.64
C ILE A 141 -20.18 44.09 38.53
N ALA A 142 -20.72 44.46 37.38
CA ALA A 142 -21.33 45.77 37.16
C ALA A 142 -22.54 45.98 38.07
N LEU A 143 -23.44 44.98 38.19
CA LEU A 143 -24.59 45.02 39.09
C LEU A 143 -24.16 45.13 40.55
N ARG A 144 -23.12 44.39 40.97
CA ARG A 144 -22.58 44.50 42.32
C ARG A 144 -22.05 45.90 42.63
N ARG A 145 -21.35 46.52 41.67
CA ARG A 145 -20.87 47.91 41.79
C ARG A 145 -22.04 48.89 41.86
N LEU A 146 -23.09 48.67 41.07
CA LEU A 146 -24.30 49.49 41.11
C LEU A 146 -24.99 49.40 42.48
N ASN A 147 -25.16 48.20 43.02
CA ASN A 147 -25.75 48.04 44.36
C ASN A 147 -24.86 48.66 45.46
N MET A 148 -23.54 48.54 45.35
CA MET A 148 -22.62 49.28 46.25
C MET A 148 -22.82 50.80 46.17
N LEU A 149 -23.02 51.34 44.96
CA LEU A 149 -23.28 52.77 44.75
C LEU A 149 -24.64 53.19 45.32
N GLU A 150 -25.69 52.39 45.12
CA GLU A 150 -27.02 52.62 45.69
C GLU A 150 -26.96 52.74 47.23
N ASN A 151 -26.32 51.76 47.89
CA ASN A 151 -26.15 51.78 49.35
C ASN A 151 -25.32 52.99 49.82
N ALA A 152 -24.28 53.37 49.08
CA ALA A 152 -23.46 54.55 49.42
C ALA A 152 -24.27 55.86 49.31
N ILE A 153 -25.14 55.96 48.30
CA ILE A 153 -26.04 57.11 48.12
C ILE A 153 -27.07 57.16 49.26
N GLU A 154 -27.63 56.02 49.66
CA GLU A 154 -28.58 55.95 50.78
C GLU A 154 -27.93 56.40 52.09
N GLN A 155 -26.74 55.89 52.40
CA GLN A 155 -25.95 56.33 53.57
C GLN A 155 -25.62 57.82 53.53
N LEU A 156 -25.26 58.34 52.35
CA LEU A 156 -24.97 59.77 52.19
C LEU A 156 -26.23 60.63 52.40
N SER A 157 -27.40 60.18 51.90
CA SER A 157 -28.69 60.85 52.10
C SER A 157 -29.08 60.87 53.58
N GLU A 158 -28.87 59.79 54.31
CA GLU A 158 -29.14 59.70 55.75
C GLU A 158 -28.25 60.68 56.54
N MET A 159 -26.94 60.65 56.30
CA MET A 159 -25.96 61.51 57.00
C MET A 159 -26.17 63.00 56.71
N THR A 160 -26.52 63.35 55.48
CA THR A 160 -26.86 64.75 55.12
C THR A 160 -28.17 65.20 55.75
N GLY A 161 -29.20 64.33 55.81
CA GLY A 161 -30.44 64.58 56.54
C GLY A 161 -30.21 64.80 58.05
N ALA A 162 -29.30 64.04 58.64
CA ALA A 162 -28.88 64.17 60.05
C ALA A 162 -27.93 65.36 60.31
N ARG A 163 -27.52 66.12 59.27
CA ARG A 163 -26.52 67.20 59.32
C ARG A 163 -25.11 66.74 59.77
N ALA A 164 -24.80 65.46 59.64
CA ALA A 164 -23.50 64.87 59.97
C ALA A 164 -22.48 65.04 58.82
N TYR A 165 -22.21 66.29 58.43
CA TYR A 165 -21.42 66.60 57.21
C TYR A 165 -19.97 66.08 57.24
N LYS A 166 -19.39 65.93 58.44
CA LYS A 166 -18.04 65.37 58.59
C LYS A 166 -17.99 63.89 58.21
N GLU A 167 -19.03 63.14 58.53
CA GLU A 167 -19.15 61.71 58.23
C GLU A 167 -19.54 61.51 56.75
N ALA A 168 -20.43 62.36 56.23
CA ALA A 168 -20.75 62.42 54.80
C ALA A 168 -19.51 62.69 53.92
N ALA A 169 -18.60 63.56 54.36
CA ALA A 169 -17.36 63.85 53.64
C ALA A 169 -16.42 62.63 53.56
N ASN A 170 -16.43 61.75 54.57
CA ASN A 170 -15.61 60.53 54.57
C ASN A 170 -16.15 59.46 53.60
N LEU A 171 -17.45 59.45 53.30
CA LEU A 171 -18.06 58.52 52.34
C LEU A 171 -17.76 58.87 50.87
N LEU A 172 -17.22 60.07 50.61
CA LEU A 172 -16.89 60.56 49.28
C LEU A 172 -15.40 60.39 48.91
N GLN A 173 -14.55 59.96 49.86
CA GLN A 173 -13.15 59.58 49.61
C GLN A 173 -13.03 58.15 49.12
#